data_AF-A0A2H6LBF4-F1
#
_entry.id   AF-A0A2H6LBF4-F1
#
_cell.length_a   1.000
_cell.length_b   1.000
_cell.length_c   1.000
_cell.angle_alpha   90.00
_cell.angle_beta   90.00
_cell.angle_gamma   90.00
#
_symmetry.space_group_name_H-M   'P 1'
#
loop_
_entity.id
_entity.type
_entity.pdbx_description
1 polymer ?
#
loop_
_entity_poly.entity_id
_entity_poly.type
_entity_poly.pdbx_seq_one_letter_code
_entity_poly.pdbx_strand_id
1 'polypeptide(L)'
;MTDMNRIRFVLIAAATLTYSLSGMGSAGATTTNTTSTKVTTIQETIKEASIAAKKAKESVDTLKKTEDTLTKTTQTATKAKQDAIKVLNSAEQTFQKTDADFIAAKAAYDAANKTLTDTKTVYDAANKTLTDTKTVYDAANKTLIDAKAALAAAKTQAQKSAAQQTVTNATTVFNTANTKLNDAKTQFSTATTKLNDATNKCNTATGKLNDATSKRTTAEQARNQASQQAQTVTANADKSVKDAEDARNQAKLEADNAAKYSVEAQEAAKKASDWSTMKRPTVKDRSEDKNFLSILPQFQALVQKEGVAIPADQVKAQKVDFSHLFLAQKHNVRVWFLNEGAAYKNQLAYESIRGDKYGNGMIFENVSCNSTKNKCEKGEKDGVLDIGDFVDLGSFKSGTQLNFLLKADGYSAKPQNGDIYGADPTLNPDGLQHLMGWKIGNYLMMGFEDLRNGGDKDYNDTMFVVDFGKDNLKASAVPEPSATLPILGLGALGMLKLRRRRR
;
A
#
# COMPACT_ATOMS: atom_id res chain seq x y z
N MET A 1 17.57 -6.02 38.16
CA MET A 1 18.58 -7.04 38.49
C MET A 1 18.55 -8.09 37.40
N THR A 2 19.72 -8.27 36.76
CA THR A 2 20.15 -9.37 35.87
C THR A 2 19.27 -9.65 34.64
N ASP A 3 19.59 -9.04 33.50
CA ASP A 3 20.56 -9.53 32.49
C ASP A 3 20.01 -10.66 31.62
N MET A 4 19.64 -10.32 30.38
CA MET A 4 20.27 -10.94 29.21
C MET A 4 19.90 -10.16 27.95
N ASN A 5 20.90 -9.45 27.47
CA ASN A 5 20.90 -8.64 26.26
C ASN A 5 21.82 -9.33 25.24
N ARG A 6 21.50 -9.16 23.95
CA ARG A 6 22.35 -9.42 22.75
C ARG A 6 22.49 -10.86 22.25
N ILE A 7 21.93 -11.11 21.07
CA ILE A 7 22.67 -11.72 19.94
C ILE A 7 22.23 -11.05 18.63
N ARG A 8 23.14 -10.29 18.01
CA ARG A 8 23.20 -10.03 16.56
C ARG A 8 24.40 -10.82 16.05
N PHE A 9 24.26 -11.65 15.03
CA PHE A 9 25.23 -11.78 13.93
C PHE A 9 24.64 -12.61 12.77
N VAL A 10 25.03 -12.18 11.58
CA VAL A 10 24.60 -12.57 10.22
C VAL A 10 25.22 -13.92 9.82
N LEU A 11 24.51 -14.78 9.07
CA LEU A 11 25.03 -15.38 7.83
C LEU A 11 23.96 -16.10 6.99
N ILE A 12 24.23 -16.06 5.68
CA ILE A 12 23.50 -16.57 4.53
C ILE A 12 23.52 -18.11 4.48
N ALA A 13 22.37 -18.75 4.20
CA ALA A 13 22.29 -19.99 3.44
C ALA A 13 20.87 -20.19 2.89
N ALA A 14 20.82 -20.58 1.61
CA ALA A 14 19.61 -20.77 0.81
C ALA A 14 18.71 -21.91 1.33
N ALA A 15 17.40 -21.69 1.27
CA ALA A 15 16.41 -22.76 1.21
C ALA A 15 15.27 -22.35 0.28
N THR A 16 15.21 -23.07 -0.83
CA THR A 16 14.11 -23.14 -1.79
C THR A 16 12.78 -23.42 -1.09
N LEU A 17 11.76 -22.59 -1.34
CA LEU A 17 10.38 -23.01 -1.20
C LEU A 17 9.57 -22.52 -2.41
N THR A 18 9.34 -23.47 -3.31
CA THR A 18 8.31 -23.43 -4.34
C THR A 18 6.95 -23.26 -3.68
N TYR A 19 6.25 -22.16 -3.98
CA TYR A 19 4.80 -22.12 -3.86
C TYR A 19 4.21 -21.64 -5.18
N SER A 20 3.51 -22.56 -5.82
CA SER A 20 2.67 -22.39 -6.98
C SER A 20 1.49 -21.47 -6.66
N LEU A 21 1.37 -20.37 -7.40
CA LEU A 21 0.09 -19.70 -7.65
C LEU A 21 -0.11 -19.67 -9.17
N SER A 22 -0.76 -20.72 -9.64
CA SER A 22 -1.38 -20.79 -10.96
C SER A 22 -2.69 -20.00 -10.96
N GLY A 23 -2.82 -19.09 -11.92
CA GLY A 23 -4.11 -18.73 -12.50
C GLY A 23 -4.59 -17.30 -12.23
N MET A 24 -4.16 -16.34 -13.05
CA MET A 24 -5.01 -15.64 -14.03
C MET A 24 -4.26 -14.45 -14.63
N GLY A 25 -4.10 -14.45 -15.96
CA GLY A 25 -3.80 -13.26 -16.75
C GLY A 25 -2.34 -13.01 -17.14
N SER A 26 -1.66 -14.01 -17.71
CA SER A 26 -0.39 -13.80 -18.41
C SER A 26 -0.61 -13.01 -19.72
N ALA A 27 -0.33 -11.71 -19.71
CA ALA A 27 0.19 -11.04 -20.89
C ALA A 27 1.70 -11.27 -20.88
N GLY A 28 2.17 -12.21 -21.69
CA GLY A 28 3.57 -12.57 -21.80
C GLY A 28 4.41 -11.36 -22.22
N ALA A 29 5.28 -10.92 -21.33
CA ALA A 29 6.51 -10.25 -21.71
C ALA A 29 7.59 -11.32 -21.75
N THR A 30 7.72 -11.92 -22.93
CA THR A 30 8.79 -12.82 -23.33
C THR A 30 10.14 -12.20 -22.95
N THR A 31 10.87 -12.84 -22.04
CA THR A 31 12.27 -12.54 -21.75
C THR A 31 13.13 -12.99 -22.93
N THR A 32 13.15 -12.20 -23.99
CA THR A 32 14.20 -12.27 -25.00
C THR A 32 15.47 -11.66 -24.40
N ASN A 33 16.32 -12.51 -23.84
CA ASN A 33 17.75 -12.24 -23.67
C ASN A 33 18.40 -12.13 -25.06
N THR A 34 18.23 -10.96 -25.68
CA THR A 34 19.20 -10.42 -26.64
C THR A 34 19.97 -9.35 -25.89
N THR A 35 21.10 -9.74 -25.30
CA THR A 35 22.06 -8.82 -24.68
C THR A 35 22.77 -8.04 -25.79
N SER A 36 22.04 -7.16 -26.48
CA SER A 36 22.65 -5.95 -27.01
C SER A 36 22.76 -5.03 -25.81
N THR A 37 23.92 -5.00 -25.15
CA THR A 37 24.22 -4.04 -24.08
C THR A 37 24.05 -2.65 -24.69
N LYS A 38 22.87 -2.05 -24.54
CA LYS A 38 22.60 -0.71 -25.03
C LYS A 38 23.59 0.22 -24.35
N VAL A 39 24.42 0.89 -25.12
CA VAL A 39 25.30 1.96 -24.63
C VAL A 39 24.41 3.07 -24.09
N THR A 40 24.60 3.46 -22.82
CA THR A 40 23.91 4.59 -22.21
C THR A 40 24.71 5.86 -22.40
N THR A 41 24.10 6.92 -22.96
CA THR A 41 24.75 8.22 -23.12
C THR A 41 24.82 9.00 -21.80
N ILE A 42 25.58 10.10 -21.76
CA ILE A 42 25.63 11.02 -20.62
C ILE A 42 24.22 11.53 -20.27
N GLN A 43 23.47 12.02 -21.27
CA GLN A 43 22.14 12.58 -21.03
C GLN A 43 21.12 11.50 -20.61
N GLU A 44 21.19 10.28 -21.17
CA GLU A 44 20.37 9.15 -20.72
C GLU A 44 20.66 8.79 -19.25
N THR A 45 21.93 8.79 -18.85
CA THR A 45 22.35 8.49 -17.46
C THR A 45 21.83 9.54 -16.48
N ILE A 46 21.94 10.83 -16.83
CA ILE A 46 21.42 11.94 -16.02
C ILE A 46 19.90 11.85 -15.88
N LYS A 47 19.20 11.56 -16.98
CA LYS A 47 17.74 11.41 -16.98
C LYS A 47 17.30 10.24 -16.09
N GLU A 48 17.98 9.09 -16.17
CA GLU A 48 17.66 7.93 -15.33
C GLU A 48 17.78 8.25 -13.84
N ALA A 49 18.80 9.01 -13.43
CA ALA A 49 18.94 9.43 -12.03
C ALA A 49 17.75 10.26 -11.54
N SER A 50 17.21 11.14 -12.39
CA SER A 50 16.02 11.93 -12.06
C SER A 50 14.76 11.06 -11.91
N ILE A 51 14.60 10.05 -12.78
CA ILE A 51 13.50 9.09 -12.75
C ILE A 51 13.59 8.22 -11.50
N ALA A 52 14.79 7.70 -11.21
CA ALA A 52 15.05 6.88 -10.03
C ALA A 52 14.77 7.64 -8.72
N ALA A 53 15.16 8.92 -8.63
CA ALA A 53 14.88 9.77 -7.48
C ALA A 53 13.37 10.01 -7.28
N LYS A 54 12.64 10.26 -8.38
CA LYS A 54 11.18 10.39 -8.33
C LYS A 54 10.52 9.10 -7.84
N LYS A 55 10.93 7.95 -8.39
CA LYS A 55 10.40 6.63 -8.00
C LYS A 55 10.68 6.32 -6.53
N ALA A 56 11.88 6.63 -6.03
CA ALA A 56 12.22 6.46 -4.62
C ALA A 56 11.30 7.28 -3.71
N LYS A 57 11.01 8.54 -4.07
CA LYS A 57 10.07 9.39 -3.33
C LYS A 57 8.65 8.80 -3.33
N GLU A 58 8.14 8.38 -4.49
CA GLU A 58 6.81 7.77 -4.62
C GLU A 58 6.67 6.48 -3.81
N SER A 59 7.72 5.64 -3.77
CA SER A 59 7.75 4.43 -2.94
C SER A 59 7.74 4.75 -1.43
N VAL A 60 8.44 5.80 -0.99
CA VAL A 60 8.39 6.26 0.41
C VAL A 60 7.00 6.79 0.78
N ASP A 61 6.36 7.56 -0.09
CA ASP A 61 4.99 8.04 0.14
C ASP A 61 3.99 6.86 0.23
N THR A 62 4.21 5.82 -0.57
CA THR A 62 3.42 4.58 -0.53
C THR A 62 3.64 3.83 0.79
N LEU A 63 4.89 3.68 1.23
CA LEU A 63 5.22 3.07 2.53
C LEU A 63 4.50 3.80 3.67
N LYS A 64 4.55 5.13 3.71
CA LYS A 64 3.87 5.92 4.74
C LYS A 64 2.36 5.66 4.77
N LYS A 65 1.70 5.60 3.61
CA LYS A 65 0.26 5.27 3.52
C LYS A 65 -0.03 3.85 4.04
N THR A 66 0.84 2.88 3.76
CA THR A 66 0.66 1.52 4.28
C THR A 66 0.88 1.43 5.80
N GLU A 67 1.79 2.21 6.38
CA GLU A 67 1.99 2.31 7.84
C GLU A 67 0.78 2.93 8.54
N ASP A 68 0.20 3.99 7.97
CA ASP A 68 -1.05 4.59 8.46
C ASP A 68 -2.21 3.59 8.40
N THR A 69 -2.27 2.80 7.33
CA THR A 69 -3.30 1.76 7.14
C THR A 69 -3.14 0.64 8.17
N LEU A 70 -1.93 0.12 8.37
CA LEU A 70 -1.62 -0.89 9.40
C LEU A 70 -2.04 -0.41 10.80
N THR A 71 -1.73 0.85 11.12
CA THR A 71 -2.09 1.46 12.41
C THR A 71 -3.61 1.47 12.61
N LYS A 72 -4.37 1.95 11.62
CA LYS A 72 -5.84 1.98 11.67
C LYS A 72 -6.43 0.58 11.77
N THR A 73 -5.97 -0.36 10.94
CA THR A 73 -6.43 -1.75 10.96
C THR A 73 -6.19 -2.40 12.32
N THR A 74 -5.03 -2.17 12.93
CA THR A 74 -4.70 -2.70 14.26
C THR A 74 -5.63 -2.15 15.35
N GLN A 75 -5.96 -0.85 15.30
CA GLN A 75 -6.89 -0.23 16.24
C GLN A 75 -8.31 -0.82 16.09
N THR A 76 -8.81 -0.92 14.84
CA THR A 76 -10.12 -1.51 14.55
C THR A 76 -10.19 -2.98 14.98
N ALA A 77 -9.17 -3.77 14.67
CA ALA A 77 -9.06 -5.18 15.07
C ALA A 77 -9.08 -5.34 16.59
N THR A 78 -8.32 -4.52 17.31
CA THR A 78 -8.28 -4.53 18.79
C THR A 78 -9.65 -4.22 19.37
N LYS A 79 -10.33 -3.20 18.85
CA LYS A 79 -11.66 -2.80 19.29
C LYS A 79 -12.70 -3.90 19.05
N ALA A 80 -12.68 -4.52 17.86
CA ALA A 80 -13.58 -5.63 17.51
C ALA A 80 -13.42 -6.83 18.46
N LYS A 81 -12.17 -7.21 18.77
CA LYS A 81 -11.89 -8.28 19.74
C LYS A 81 -12.41 -7.95 21.13
N GLN A 82 -12.15 -6.73 21.62
CA GLN A 82 -12.64 -6.29 22.93
C GLN A 82 -14.16 -6.32 23.03
N ASP A 83 -14.86 -5.88 21.98
CA ASP A 83 -16.32 -5.86 21.98
C ASP A 83 -16.90 -7.27 21.91
N ALA A 84 -16.28 -8.18 21.15
CA ALA A 84 -16.69 -9.59 21.12
C ALA A 84 -16.49 -10.29 22.48
N ILE A 85 -15.37 -10.02 23.17
CA ILE A 85 -15.11 -10.56 24.51
C ILE A 85 -16.14 -10.03 25.53
N LYS A 86 -16.53 -8.75 25.44
CA LYS A 86 -17.56 -8.19 26.31
C LYS A 86 -18.90 -8.93 26.16
N VAL A 87 -19.32 -9.19 24.92
CA VAL A 87 -20.56 -9.94 24.64
C VAL A 87 -20.49 -11.35 25.22
N LEU A 88 -19.37 -12.06 25.03
CA LEU A 88 -19.15 -13.39 25.61
C LEU A 88 -19.23 -13.37 27.13
N ASN A 89 -18.58 -12.39 27.79
CA ASN A 89 -18.61 -12.27 29.24
C ASN A 89 -20.04 -12.00 29.77
N SER A 90 -20.83 -11.17 29.09
CA SER A 90 -22.23 -10.94 29.47
C SER A 90 -23.10 -12.19 29.30
N ALA A 91 -22.89 -12.97 28.23
CA ALA A 91 -23.59 -14.23 28.03
C ALA A 91 -23.21 -15.28 29.09
N GLU A 92 -21.93 -15.38 29.46
CA GLU A 92 -21.44 -16.25 30.52
C GLU A 92 -22.04 -15.90 31.88
N GLN A 93 -22.08 -14.61 32.25
CA GLN A 93 -22.72 -14.17 33.50
C GLN A 93 -24.21 -14.53 33.55
N THR A 94 -24.91 -14.40 32.41
CA THR A 94 -26.32 -14.78 32.30
C THR A 94 -26.50 -16.28 32.51
N PHE A 95 -25.66 -17.10 31.86
CA PHE A 95 -25.67 -18.55 32.02
C PHE A 95 -25.44 -18.94 33.49
N GLN A 96 -24.40 -18.41 34.13
CA GLN A 96 -24.08 -18.69 35.54
C GLN A 96 -25.25 -18.38 36.47
N LYS A 97 -25.92 -17.25 36.26
CA LYS A 97 -27.11 -16.89 37.04
C LYS A 97 -28.25 -17.91 36.83
N THR A 98 -28.56 -18.26 35.59
CA THR A 98 -29.63 -19.23 35.30
C THR A 98 -29.31 -20.65 35.77
N ASP A 99 -28.04 -21.05 35.80
CA ASP A 99 -27.62 -22.35 36.31
C ASP A 99 -27.77 -22.41 37.84
N ALA A 100 -27.43 -21.32 38.54
CA ALA A 100 -27.71 -21.20 39.98
C ALA A 100 -29.21 -21.29 40.29
N ASP A 101 -30.06 -20.61 39.50
CA ASP A 101 -31.53 -20.69 39.63
C ASP A 101 -32.05 -22.13 39.37
N PHE A 102 -31.48 -22.82 38.38
CA PHE A 102 -31.79 -24.23 38.10
C PHE A 102 -31.41 -25.15 39.27
N ILE A 103 -30.21 -25.00 39.82
CA ILE A 103 -29.75 -25.78 40.98
C ILE A 103 -30.69 -25.57 42.17
N ALA A 104 -31.07 -24.32 42.45
CA ALA A 104 -32.01 -24.00 43.53
C ALA A 104 -33.41 -24.59 43.29
N ALA A 105 -33.94 -24.50 42.06
CA ALA A 105 -35.23 -25.07 41.70
C ALA A 105 -35.23 -26.61 41.81
N LYS A 106 -34.13 -27.26 41.41
CA LYS A 106 -33.94 -28.71 41.53
C LYS A 106 -33.91 -29.15 42.99
N ALA A 107 -33.19 -28.44 43.86
CA ALA A 107 -33.18 -28.71 45.30
C ALA A 107 -34.59 -28.57 45.92
N ALA A 108 -35.34 -27.54 45.51
CA ALA A 108 -36.71 -27.33 45.99
C ALA A 108 -37.67 -28.44 45.53
N TYR A 109 -37.53 -28.90 44.29
CA TYR A 109 -38.25 -30.05 43.75
C TYR A 109 -37.95 -31.32 44.54
N ASP A 110 -36.67 -31.63 44.78
CA ASP A 110 -36.26 -32.83 45.51
C ASP A 110 -36.82 -32.83 46.95
N ALA A 111 -36.78 -31.68 47.62
CA ALA A 111 -37.35 -31.51 48.96
C ALA A 111 -38.88 -31.67 48.98
N ALA A 112 -39.58 -31.11 48.00
CA ALA A 112 -41.04 -31.24 47.88
C ALA A 112 -41.46 -32.69 47.57
N ASN A 113 -40.73 -33.36 46.69
CA ASN A 113 -40.97 -34.76 46.33
C ASN A 113 -40.73 -35.70 47.52
N LYS A 114 -39.69 -35.44 48.32
CA LYS A 114 -39.47 -36.15 49.58
C LYS A 114 -40.64 -35.94 50.55
N THR A 115 -41.08 -34.69 50.73
CA THR A 115 -42.22 -34.37 51.61
C THR A 115 -43.51 -35.08 51.17
N LEU A 116 -43.76 -35.16 49.86
CA LEU A 116 -44.89 -35.89 49.30
C LEU A 116 -44.81 -37.39 49.63
N THR A 117 -43.64 -38.00 49.45
CA THR A 117 -43.38 -39.41 49.76
C THR A 117 -43.61 -39.71 51.25
N ASP A 118 -43.03 -38.88 52.13
CA ASP A 118 -43.18 -39.01 53.58
C ASP A 118 -44.66 -38.86 54.00
N THR A 119 -45.36 -37.86 53.44
CA THR A 119 -46.77 -37.60 53.77
C THR A 119 -47.69 -38.70 53.25
N LYS A 120 -47.38 -39.28 52.08
CA LYS A 120 -48.09 -40.44 51.55
C LYS A 120 -47.99 -41.65 52.48
N THR A 121 -46.82 -41.89 53.05
CA THR A 121 -46.62 -42.94 54.05
C THR A 121 -47.51 -42.72 55.29
N VAL A 122 -47.60 -41.48 55.78
CA VAL A 122 -48.48 -41.11 56.91
C VAL A 122 -49.96 -41.28 56.56
N TYR A 123 -50.38 -40.89 55.36
CA TYR A 123 -51.74 -41.08 54.86
C TYR A 123 -52.11 -42.57 54.80
N ASP A 124 -51.26 -43.40 54.21
CA ASP A 124 -51.49 -44.83 54.08
C ASP A 124 -51.61 -45.50 55.48
N ALA A 125 -50.78 -45.08 56.44
CA ALA A 125 -50.86 -45.52 57.83
C ALA A 125 -52.15 -45.07 58.55
N ALA A 126 -52.59 -43.82 58.36
CA ALA A 126 -53.82 -43.31 58.94
C ALA A 126 -55.06 -44.01 58.37
N ASN A 127 -55.07 -44.29 57.06
CA ASN A 127 -56.13 -45.04 56.39
C ASN A 127 -56.24 -46.48 56.93
N LYS A 128 -55.09 -47.12 57.17
CA LYS A 128 -55.04 -48.44 57.80
C LYS A 128 -55.63 -48.41 59.22
N THR A 129 -55.21 -47.45 60.05
CA THR A 129 -55.75 -47.28 61.41
C THR A 129 -57.26 -47.05 61.41
N LEU A 130 -57.79 -46.24 60.48
CA LEU A 130 -59.23 -46.03 60.31
C LEU A 130 -59.96 -47.34 59.97
N THR A 131 -59.40 -48.14 59.05
CA THR A 131 -59.96 -49.43 58.65
C THR A 131 -59.97 -50.43 59.82
N ASP A 132 -58.84 -50.53 60.54
CA ASP A 132 -58.69 -51.42 61.69
C ASP A 132 -59.64 -51.03 62.83
N THR A 133 -59.70 -49.74 63.18
CA THR A 133 -60.59 -49.23 64.24
C THR A 133 -62.07 -49.35 63.87
N LYS A 134 -62.43 -49.18 62.59
CA LYS A 134 -63.78 -49.44 62.10
C LYS A 134 -64.18 -50.91 62.29
N THR A 135 -63.27 -51.83 62.00
CA THR A 135 -63.49 -53.27 62.23
C THR A 135 -63.77 -53.56 63.71
N VAL A 136 -62.98 -52.96 64.61
CA VAL A 136 -63.17 -53.08 66.07
C VAL A 136 -64.51 -52.48 66.52
N TYR A 137 -64.88 -51.32 65.99
CA TYR A 137 -66.17 -50.68 66.26
C TYR A 137 -67.35 -51.55 65.82
N ASP A 138 -67.31 -52.09 64.60
CA ASP A 138 -68.39 -52.93 64.06
C ASP A 138 -68.55 -54.21 64.91
N ALA A 139 -67.45 -54.82 65.36
CA ALA A 139 -67.47 -55.96 66.28
C ALA A 139 -68.03 -55.60 67.68
N ALA A 140 -67.62 -54.46 68.25
CA ALA A 140 -68.13 -53.98 69.53
C ALA A 140 -69.63 -53.65 69.47
N ASN A 141 -70.09 -53.02 68.38
CA ASN A 141 -71.50 -52.74 68.14
C ASN A 141 -72.32 -54.03 68.04
N LYS A 142 -71.82 -55.02 67.29
CA LYS A 142 -72.44 -56.35 67.23
C LYS A 142 -72.55 -56.99 68.62
N THR A 143 -71.48 -56.93 69.42
CA THR A 143 -71.46 -57.49 70.78
C THR A 143 -72.49 -56.82 71.69
N LEU A 144 -72.67 -55.49 71.58
CA LEU A 144 -73.69 -54.75 72.31
C LEU A 144 -75.11 -55.12 71.88
N ILE A 145 -75.35 -55.29 70.58
CA ILE A 145 -76.64 -55.76 70.04
C ILE A 145 -76.95 -57.16 70.59
N ASP A 146 -75.99 -58.08 70.52
CA ASP A 146 -76.14 -59.46 71.01
C ASP A 146 -76.40 -59.48 72.53
N ALA A 147 -75.69 -58.65 73.32
CA ALA A 147 -75.92 -58.52 74.76
C ALA A 147 -77.31 -57.97 75.11
N LYS A 148 -77.80 -56.98 74.36
CA LYS A 148 -79.16 -56.44 74.53
C LYS A 148 -80.22 -57.49 74.19
N ALA A 149 -80.02 -58.27 73.14
CA ALA A 149 -80.90 -59.37 72.78
C ALA A 149 -80.94 -60.45 73.88
N ALA A 150 -79.77 -60.80 74.45
CA ALA A 150 -79.68 -61.74 75.56
C ALA A 150 -80.40 -61.25 76.83
N LEU A 151 -80.32 -59.97 77.16
CA LEU A 151 -81.08 -59.36 78.26
C LEU A 151 -82.60 -59.45 78.04
N ALA A 152 -83.06 -59.19 76.82
CA ALA A 152 -84.48 -59.32 76.46
C ALA A 152 -84.99 -60.77 76.57
N ALA A 153 -84.12 -61.76 76.34
CA ALA A 153 -84.44 -63.18 76.43
C ALA A 153 -84.37 -63.78 77.85
N ALA A 154 -83.84 -63.05 78.84
CA ALA A 154 -83.60 -63.55 80.20
C ALA A 154 -84.91 -63.80 80.98
N LYS A 155 -85.09 -65.02 81.52
CA LYS A 155 -86.35 -65.45 82.16
C LYS A 155 -86.31 -65.40 83.68
N THR A 156 -85.15 -65.58 84.31
CA THR A 156 -85.00 -65.54 85.78
C THR A 156 -84.35 -64.23 86.24
N GLN A 157 -84.58 -63.85 87.50
CA GLN A 157 -84.00 -62.63 88.07
C GLN A 157 -82.47 -62.65 88.08
N ALA A 158 -81.86 -63.80 88.39
CA ALA A 158 -80.40 -63.97 88.33
C ALA A 158 -79.84 -63.84 86.89
N GLN A 159 -80.55 -64.39 85.89
CA GLN A 159 -80.20 -64.23 84.47
C GLN A 159 -80.31 -62.76 84.02
N LYS A 160 -81.34 -62.04 84.48
CA LYS A 160 -81.51 -60.61 84.18
C LYS A 160 -80.36 -59.77 84.76
N SER A 161 -79.98 -60.00 86.02
CA SER A 161 -78.84 -59.29 86.63
C SER A 161 -77.52 -59.54 85.90
N ALA A 162 -77.21 -60.79 85.53
CA ALA A 162 -76.00 -61.13 84.78
C ALA A 162 -76.01 -60.55 83.34
N ALA A 163 -77.15 -60.62 82.65
CA ALA A 163 -77.30 -60.02 81.32
C ALA A 163 -77.22 -58.48 81.37
N GLN A 164 -77.74 -57.85 82.43
CA GLN A 164 -77.62 -56.40 82.64
C GLN A 164 -76.17 -55.97 82.81
N GLN A 165 -75.38 -56.72 83.60
CA GLN A 165 -73.94 -56.48 83.73
C GLN A 165 -73.21 -56.66 82.39
N THR A 166 -73.61 -57.66 81.60
CA THR A 166 -73.06 -57.90 80.26
C THR A 166 -73.35 -56.73 79.32
N VAL A 167 -74.58 -56.18 79.34
CA VAL A 167 -74.94 -54.96 78.60
C VAL A 167 -74.12 -53.77 79.06
N THR A 168 -73.91 -53.59 80.37
CA THR A 168 -73.04 -52.52 80.90
C THR A 168 -71.61 -52.64 80.37
N ASN A 169 -71.02 -53.84 80.43
CA ASN A 169 -69.67 -54.09 79.94
C ASN A 169 -69.57 -53.85 78.42
N ALA A 170 -70.53 -54.38 77.64
CA ALA A 170 -70.57 -54.20 76.19
C ALA A 170 -70.77 -52.72 75.79
N THR A 171 -71.54 -51.96 76.58
CA THR A 171 -71.72 -50.51 76.37
C THR A 171 -70.40 -49.76 76.56
N THR A 172 -69.63 -50.09 77.60
CA THR A 172 -68.30 -49.50 77.83
C THR A 172 -67.33 -49.81 76.69
N VAL A 173 -67.30 -51.06 76.21
CA VAL A 173 -66.47 -51.46 75.07
C VAL A 173 -66.90 -50.73 73.80
N PHE A 174 -68.21 -50.64 73.52
CA PHE A 174 -68.75 -49.90 72.37
C PHE A 174 -68.36 -48.41 72.43
N ASN A 175 -68.56 -47.76 73.57
CA ASN A 175 -68.22 -46.34 73.72
C ASN A 175 -66.71 -46.09 73.52
N THR A 176 -65.85 -46.98 74.04
CA THR A 176 -64.41 -46.92 73.84
C THR A 176 -64.03 -47.08 72.37
N ALA A 177 -64.63 -48.04 71.67
CA ALA A 177 -64.40 -48.25 70.23
C ALA A 177 -64.91 -47.08 69.39
N ASN A 178 -66.05 -46.48 69.75
CA ASN A 178 -66.61 -45.31 69.08
C ASN A 178 -65.69 -44.09 69.21
N THR A 179 -65.13 -43.84 70.40
CA THR A 179 -64.12 -42.77 70.59
C THR A 179 -62.91 -43.00 69.71
N LYS A 180 -62.32 -44.21 69.74
CA LYS A 180 -61.16 -44.56 68.90
C LYS A 180 -61.45 -44.41 67.40
N LEU A 181 -62.64 -44.76 66.94
CA LEU A 181 -63.05 -44.58 65.55
C LEU A 181 -63.14 -43.09 65.18
N ASN A 182 -63.68 -42.24 66.06
CA ASN A 182 -63.76 -40.81 65.82
C ASN A 182 -62.37 -40.14 65.82
N ASP A 183 -61.47 -40.58 66.70
CA ASP A 183 -60.07 -40.15 66.69
C ASP A 183 -59.37 -40.55 65.37
N ALA A 184 -59.56 -41.79 64.93
CA ALA A 184 -59.00 -42.29 63.68
C ALA A 184 -59.55 -41.54 62.44
N LYS A 185 -60.84 -41.21 62.42
CA LYS A 185 -61.44 -40.34 61.37
C LYS A 185 -60.76 -38.98 61.34
N THR A 186 -60.54 -38.37 62.50
CA THR A 186 -59.89 -37.05 62.61
C THR A 186 -58.44 -37.11 62.11
N GLN A 187 -57.71 -38.15 62.48
CA GLN A 187 -56.34 -38.39 62.00
C GLN A 187 -56.30 -38.61 60.49
N PHE A 188 -57.21 -39.41 59.93
CA PHE A 188 -57.31 -39.65 58.48
C PHE A 188 -57.63 -38.36 57.71
N SER A 189 -58.60 -37.57 58.17
CA SER A 189 -58.91 -36.27 57.56
C SER A 189 -57.70 -35.32 57.60
N THR A 190 -56.98 -35.28 58.72
CA THR A 190 -55.74 -34.48 58.86
C THR A 190 -54.66 -34.94 57.89
N ALA A 191 -54.45 -36.26 57.76
CA ALA A 191 -53.47 -36.81 56.83
C ALA A 191 -53.84 -36.55 55.37
N THR A 192 -55.13 -36.59 55.03
CA THR A 192 -55.65 -36.25 53.70
C THR A 192 -55.32 -34.80 53.33
N THR A 193 -55.59 -33.85 54.23
CA THR A 193 -55.25 -32.44 54.01
C THR A 193 -53.76 -32.25 53.79
N LYS A 194 -52.92 -32.87 54.64
CA LYS A 194 -51.46 -32.80 54.48
C LYS A 194 -50.98 -33.38 53.15
N LEU A 195 -51.57 -34.49 52.69
CA LEU A 195 -51.23 -35.11 51.41
C LEU A 195 -51.58 -34.19 50.24
N ASN A 196 -52.75 -33.55 50.27
CA ASN A 196 -53.16 -32.58 49.26
C ASN A 196 -52.20 -31.37 49.23
N ASP A 197 -51.83 -30.83 50.40
CA ASP A 197 -50.87 -29.73 50.49
C ASP A 197 -49.49 -30.11 49.95
N ALA A 198 -49.00 -31.30 50.28
CA ALA A 198 -47.72 -31.81 49.78
C ALA A 198 -47.75 -32.02 48.26
N THR A 199 -48.86 -32.52 47.72
CA THR A 199 -49.08 -32.70 46.28
C THR A 199 -49.03 -31.35 45.56
N ASN A 200 -49.75 -30.34 46.07
CA ASN A 200 -49.76 -28.99 45.49
C ASN A 200 -48.38 -28.32 45.53
N LYS A 201 -47.63 -28.50 46.63
CA LYS A 201 -46.24 -28.03 46.75
C LYS A 201 -45.33 -28.71 45.72
N CYS A 202 -45.46 -30.02 45.52
CA CYS A 202 -44.67 -30.78 44.53
C CYS A 202 -44.97 -30.33 43.10
N ASN A 203 -46.25 -30.13 42.76
CA ASN A 203 -46.67 -29.62 41.44
C ASN A 203 -46.10 -28.21 41.19
N THR A 204 -46.15 -27.33 42.19
CA THR A 204 -45.56 -25.98 42.10
C THR A 204 -44.05 -26.04 41.88
N ALA A 205 -43.35 -26.89 42.62
CA ALA A 205 -41.89 -27.06 42.47
C ALA A 205 -41.51 -27.64 41.10
N THR A 206 -42.31 -28.56 40.56
CA THR A 206 -42.15 -29.11 39.21
C THR A 206 -42.25 -28.02 38.14
N GLY A 207 -43.25 -27.13 38.25
CA GLY A 207 -43.40 -25.99 37.33
C GLY A 207 -42.18 -25.06 37.36
N LYS A 208 -41.67 -24.75 38.56
CA LYS A 208 -40.46 -23.92 38.73
C LYS A 208 -39.21 -24.60 38.14
N LEU A 209 -39.05 -25.91 38.31
CA LEU A 209 -37.94 -26.66 37.74
C LEU A 209 -37.98 -26.64 36.20
N ASN A 210 -39.16 -26.83 35.60
CA ASN A 210 -39.32 -26.80 34.14
C ASN A 210 -39.00 -25.41 33.55
N ASP A 211 -39.47 -24.34 34.21
CA ASP A 211 -39.15 -22.96 33.83
C ASP A 211 -37.64 -22.68 33.93
N ALA A 212 -37.01 -23.05 35.05
CA ALA A 212 -35.57 -22.88 35.24
C ALA A 212 -34.75 -23.70 34.23
N THR A 213 -35.18 -24.93 33.90
CA THR A 213 -34.54 -25.78 32.88
C THR A 213 -34.58 -25.12 31.49
N SER A 214 -35.72 -24.56 31.12
CA SER A 214 -35.90 -23.87 29.84
C SER A 214 -35.01 -22.63 29.76
N LYS A 215 -35.00 -21.80 30.81
CA LYS A 215 -34.13 -20.61 30.91
C LYS A 215 -32.65 -20.96 30.81
N ARG A 216 -32.19 -22.00 31.52
CA ARG A 216 -30.80 -22.47 31.46
C ARG A 216 -30.41 -22.90 30.06
N THR A 217 -31.28 -23.66 29.38
CA THR A 217 -31.03 -24.13 28.01
C THR A 217 -30.88 -22.97 27.02
N THR A 218 -31.76 -21.97 27.11
CA THR A 218 -31.67 -20.75 26.29
C THR A 218 -30.37 -19.98 26.56
N ALA A 219 -30.00 -19.82 27.84
CA ALA A 219 -28.77 -19.12 28.21
C ALA A 219 -27.50 -19.86 27.72
N GLU A 220 -27.50 -21.19 27.77
CA GLU A 220 -26.41 -22.03 27.25
C GLU A 220 -26.23 -21.87 25.73
N GLN A 221 -27.33 -21.88 24.97
CA GLN A 221 -27.30 -21.64 23.54
C GLN A 221 -26.75 -20.26 23.20
N ALA A 222 -27.20 -19.22 23.92
CA ALA A 222 -26.72 -17.85 23.74
C ALA A 222 -25.22 -17.72 24.05
N ARG A 223 -24.74 -18.36 25.12
CA ARG A 223 -23.30 -18.43 25.45
C ARG A 223 -22.50 -19.09 24.34
N ASN A 224 -22.95 -20.24 23.84
CA ASN A 224 -22.25 -20.98 22.80
C ASN A 224 -22.17 -20.20 21.48
N GLN A 225 -23.26 -19.51 21.12
CA GLN A 225 -23.29 -18.59 19.96
C GLN A 225 -22.31 -17.42 20.15
N ALA A 226 -22.32 -16.77 21.33
CA ALA A 226 -21.38 -15.68 21.63
C ALA A 226 -19.92 -16.14 21.58
N SER A 227 -19.63 -17.36 22.02
CA SER A 227 -18.30 -17.96 21.96
C SER A 227 -17.82 -18.17 20.52
N GLN A 228 -18.66 -18.78 19.66
CA GLN A 228 -18.35 -18.97 18.24
C GLN A 228 -18.17 -17.63 17.51
N GLN A 229 -19.02 -16.65 17.81
CA GLN A 229 -18.90 -15.31 17.25
C GLN A 229 -17.58 -14.65 17.68
N ALA A 230 -17.18 -14.77 18.94
CA ALA A 230 -15.93 -14.21 19.44
C ALA A 230 -14.70 -14.86 18.78
N GLN A 231 -14.72 -16.17 18.58
CA GLN A 231 -13.66 -16.89 17.84
C GLN A 231 -13.56 -16.38 16.40
N THR A 232 -14.69 -16.27 15.69
CA THR A 232 -14.74 -15.81 14.30
C THR A 232 -14.25 -14.37 14.16
N VAL A 233 -14.72 -13.45 15.03
CA VAL A 233 -14.27 -12.05 15.03
C VAL A 233 -12.77 -11.96 15.30
N THR A 234 -12.25 -12.76 16.25
CA THR A 234 -10.83 -12.78 16.58
C THR A 234 -10.00 -13.23 15.39
N ALA A 235 -10.37 -14.35 14.74
CA ALA A 235 -9.66 -14.87 13.57
C ALA A 235 -9.66 -13.87 12.40
N ASN A 236 -10.80 -13.24 12.12
CA ASN A 236 -10.90 -12.23 11.05
C ASN A 236 -10.07 -10.98 11.35
N ALA A 237 -10.06 -10.54 12.61
CA ALA A 237 -9.26 -9.40 13.06
C ALA A 237 -7.75 -9.69 12.96
N ASP A 238 -7.31 -10.89 13.39
CA ASP A 238 -5.91 -11.31 13.25
C ASP A 238 -5.47 -11.41 11.80
N LYS A 239 -6.31 -12.01 10.94
CA LYS A 239 -6.03 -12.08 9.50
C LYS A 239 -5.89 -10.68 8.89
N SER A 240 -6.79 -9.76 9.23
CA SER A 240 -6.77 -8.39 8.68
C SER A 240 -5.51 -7.63 9.07
N VAL A 241 -5.02 -7.81 10.30
CA VAL A 241 -3.74 -7.23 10.74
C VAL A 241 -2.58 -7.86 9.99
N LYS A 242 -2.56 -9.20 9.85
CA LYS A 242 -1.50 -9.90 9.12
C LYS A 242 -1.40 -9.46 7.65
N ASP A 243 -2.53 -9.34 6.96
CA ASP A 243 -2.58 -8.87 5.57
C ASP A 243 -2.02 -7.43 5.46
N ALA A 244 -2.33 -6.56 6.44
CA ALA A 244 -1.83 -5.19 6.46
C ALA A 244 -0.32 -5.12 6.78
N GLU A 245 0.19 -5.98 7.65
CA GLU A 245 1.63 -6.10 7.93
C GLU A 245 2.40 -6.55 6.68
N ASP A 246 1.86 -7.53 5.94
CA ASP A 246 2.48 -8.03 4.72
C ASP A 246 2.52 -6.95 3.64
N ALA A 247 1.43 -6.19 3.45
CA ALA A 247 1.41 -5.05 2.55
C ALA A 247 2.45 -3.97 2.93
N ARG A 248 2.58 -3.66 4.22
CA ARG A 248 3.59 -2.71 4.72
C ARG A 248 5.01 -3.23 4.49
N ASN A 249 5.27 -4.51 4.72
CA ASN A 249 6.59 -5.11 4.52
C ASN A 249 6.99 -5.13 3.05
N GLN A 250 6.04 -5.41 2.15
CA GLN A 250 6.26 -5.32 0.71
C GLN A 250 6.58 -3.88 0.28
N ALA A 251 5.79 -2.90 0.72
CA ALA A 251 6.04 -1.49 0.42
C ALA A 251 7.40 -1.00 0.95
N LYS A 252 7.83 -1.52 2.12
CA LYS A 252 9.16 -1.22 2.67
C LYS A 252 10.28 -1.76 1.78
N LEU A 253 10.17 -3.02 1.34
CA LEU A 253 11.16 -3.62 0.46
C LEU A 253 11.29 -2.83 -0.85
N GLU A 254 10.17 -2.41 -1.43
CA GLU A 254 10.14 -1.58 -2.64
C GLU A 254 10.79 -0.21 -2.42
N ALA A 255 10.49 0.45 -1.29
CA ALA A 255 11.10 1.74 -0.93
C ALA A 255 12.62 1.62 -0.73
N ASP A 256 13.08 0.59 -0.01
CA ASP A 256 14.50 0.36 0.22
C ASP A 256 15.25 0.08 -1.11
N ASN A 257 14.66 -0.76 -1.98
CA ASN A 257 15.22 -1.04 -3.30
C ASN A 257 15.26 0.20 -4.20
N ALA A 258 14.19 0.99 -4.21
CA ALA A 258 14.12 2.21 -5.00
C ALA A 258 15.12 3.27 -4.49
N ALA A 259 15.29 3.39 -3.17
CA ALA A 259 16.29 4.28 -2.57
C ALA A 259 17.72 3.87 -2.96
N LYS A 260 18.04 2.57 -2.87
CA LYS A 260 19.34 2.06 -3.31
C LYS A 260 19.61 2.38 -4.78
N TYR A 261 18.65 2.06 -5.65
CA TYR A 261 18.78 2.33 -7.08
C TYR A 261 18.93 3.83 -7.37
N SER A 262 18.20 4.69 -6.67
CA SER A 262 18.33 6.15 -6.78
C SER A 262 19.74 6.63 -6.45
N VAL A 263 20.37 6.11 -5.40
CA VAL A 263 21.74 6.49 -5.04
C VAL A 263 22.75 6.05 -6.10
N GLU A 264 22.62 4.81 -6.59
CA GLU A 264 23.47 4.27 -7.65
C GLU A 264 23.33 5.09 -8.94
N ALA A 265 22.10 5.44 -9.33
CA ALA A 265 21.82 6.25 -10.50
C ALA A 265 22.35 7.69 -10.35
N GLN A 266 22.20 8.32 -9.18
CA GLN A 266 22.76 9.65 -8.91
C GLN A 266 24.29 9.67 -8.99
N GLU A 267 24.96 8.66 -8.47
CA GLU A 267 26.41 8.54 -8.55
C GLU A 267 26.87 8.31 -10.00
N ALA A 268 26.13 7.52 -10.78
CA ALA A 268 26.38 7.34 -12.20
C ALA A 268 26.19 8.66 -12.98
N ALA A 269 25.12 9.41 -12.71
CA ALA A 269 24.88 10.72 -13.32
C ALA A 269 25.98 11.72 -12.97
N LYS A 270 26.44 11.76 -11.71
CA LYS A 270 27.56 12.61 -11.29
C LYS A 270 28.84 12.31 -12.08
N LYS A 271 29.15 11.03 -12.27
CA LYS A 271 30.30 10.59 -13.08
C LYS A 271 30.13 10.95 -14.56
N ALA A 272 28.92 10.81 -15.10
CA ALA A 272 28.62 11.17 -16.48
C ALA A 272 28.74 12.69 -16.74
N SER A 273 28.34 13.52 -15.77
CA SER A 273 28.45 14.99 -15.84
C SER A 273 29.84 15.53 -15.53
N ASP A 274 30.75 14.67 -15.07
CA ASP A 274 32.15 15.02 -14.78
C ASP A 274 33.00 14.95 -16.06
N TRP A 275 33.12 16.09 -16.73
CA TRP A 275 33.90 16.23 -17.95
C TRP A 275 35.40 16.47 -17.69
N SER A 276 35.85 16.50 -16.43
CA SER A 276 37.26 16.72 -16.09
C SER A 276 38.16 15.63 -16.68
N THR A 277 37.66 14.41 -16.80
CA THR A 277 38.39 13.24 -17.30
C THR A 277 38.39 13.09 -18.83
N MET A 278 37.62 13.91 -19.55
CA MET A 278 37.55 13.84 -21.01
C MET A 278 38.89 14.18 -21.66
N LYS A 279 39.20 13.51 -22.77
CA LYS A 279 40.36 13.88 -23.60
C LYS A 279 40.18 15.29 -24.16
N ARG A 280 41.22 16.12 -24.07
CA ARG A 280 41.29 17.48 -24.62
C ARG A 280 42.19 17.52 -25.85
N PRO A 281 41.63 17.63 -27.06
CA PRO A 281 42.39 17.94 -28.26
C PRO A 281 43.04 19.33 -28.13
N THR A 282 44.18 19.51 -28.80
CA THR A 282 44.80 20.83 -28.94
C THR A 282 43.97 21.69 -29.88
N VAL A 283 43.55 22.87 -29.41
CA VAL A 283 42.97 23.91 -30.27
C VAL A 283 44.06 24.45 -31.18
N LYS A 284 43.78 24.46 -32.49
CA LYS A 284 44.68 24.94 -33.53
C LYS A 284 44.20 26.28 -34.06
N ASP A 285 45.16 27.12 -34.41
CA ASP A 285 44.88 28.46 -34.93
C ASP A 285 44.26 28.36 -36.33
N ARG A 286 43.26 29.19 -36.60
CA ARG A 286 42.57 29.26 -37.90
C ARG A 286 43.48 29.34 -39.13
N SER A 287 44.69 29.89 -39.01
CA SER A 287 45.64 30.03 -40.12
C SER A 287 46.21 28.69 -40.59
N GLU A 288 46.12 27.64 -39.77
CA GLU A 288 46.56 26.28 -40.12
C GLU A 288 45.62 25.59 -41.13
N ASP A 289 44.36 26.06 -41.27
CA ASP A 289 43.41 25.54 -42.25
C ASP A 289 42.98 26.60 -43.26
N LYS A 290 43.86 26.85 -44.25
CA LYS A 290 43.62 27.82 -45.32
C LYS A 290 42.38 27.51 -46.17
N ASN A 291 41.99 26.23 -46.25
CA ASN A 291 40.84 25.81 -47.04
C ASN A 291 39.56 26.28 -46.37
N PHE A 292 39.39 25.98 -45.08
CA PHE A 292 38.23 26.46 -44.34
C PHE A 292 38.24 28.00 -44.20
N LEU A 293 39.41 28.60 -43.96
CA LEU A 293 39.54 30.05 -43.85
C LEU A 293 39.02 30.79 -45.11
N SER A 294 39.18 30.20 -46.29
CA SER A 294 38.70 30.80 -47.56
C SER A 294 37.17 30.84 -47.68
N ILE A 295 36.45 29.95 -46.98
CA ILE A 295 34.99 29.84 -47.00
C ILE A 295 34.33 30.32 -45.69
N LEU A 296 35.11 30.58 -44.64
CA LEU A 296 34.64 31.08 -43.35
C LEU A 296 33.69 32.29 -43.45
N PRO A 297 33.91 33.30 -44.34
CA PRO A 297 32.95 34.40 -44.49
C PRO A 297 31.53 33.97 -44.88
N GLN A 298 31.37 32.83 -45.58
CA GLN A 298 30.06 32.29 -45.95
C GLN A 298 29.28 31.80 -44.72
N PHE A 299 29.97 31.19 -43.75
CA PHE A 299 29.38 30.75 -42.48
C PHE A 299 29.12 31.91 -41.53
N GLN A 300 30.05 32.88 -41.47
CA GLN A 300 29.89 34.07 -40.64
C GLN A 300 28.68 34.92 -41.06
N ALA A 301 28.35 34.97 -42.34
CA ALA A 301 27.16 35.66 -42.83
C ALA A 301 25.83 35.06 -42.34
N LEU A 302 25.86 33.83 -41.81
CA LEU A 302 24.70 33.13 -41.24
C LEU A 302 24.61 33.26 -39.72
N VAL A 303 25.62 33.86 -39.07
CA VAL A 303 25.55 34.20 -37.65
C VAL A 303 24.61 35.39 -37.49
N GLN A 304 23.53 35.17 -36.77
CA GLN A 304 22.57 36.24 -36.48
C GLN A 304 22.95 37.01 -35.23
N LYS A 305 22.40 38.22 -35.13
CA LYS A 305 22.60 39.08 -33.99
C LYS A 305 22.02 38.44 -32.72
N GLU A 306 22.76 38.57 -31.62
CA GLU A 306 22.29 38.22 -30.28
C GLU A 306 20.87 38.75 -29.96
N GLY A 307 20.06 37.90 -29.34
CA GLY A 307 18.73 38.21 -28.83
C GLY A 307 17.66 38.23 -29.91
N VAL A 308 18.00 37.81 -31.12
CA VAL A 308 17.07 37.76 -32.26
C VAL A 308 16.55 36.34 -32.43
N ALA A 309 15.43 36.07 -31.76
CA ALA A 309 14.77 34.77 -31.79
C ALA A 309 14.51 34.25 -33.22
N ILE A 310 14.84 32.99 -33.46
CA ILE A 310 14.50 32.29 -34.70
C ILE A 310 13.00 31.91 -34.67
N PRO A 311 12.24 32.15 -35.76
CA PRO A 311 10.85 31.72 -35.85
C PRO A 311 10.65 30.22 -35.57
N ALA A 312 9.60 29.86 -34.82
CA ALA A 312 9.40 28.50 -34.33
C ALA A 312 9.23 27.44 -35.43
N ASP A 313 8.72 27.81 -36.60
CA ASP A 313 8.64 26.95 -37.78
C ASP A 313 10.03 26.67 -38.36
N GLN A 314 10.93 27.66 -38.36
CA GLN A 314 12.33 27.49 -38.77
C GLN A 314 13.12 26.67 -37.76
N VAL A 315 12.90 26.88 -36.46
CA VAL A 315 13.48 26.04 -35.39
C VAL A 315 13.13 24.56 -35.60
N LYS A 316 11.86 24.27 -35.88
CA LYS A 316 11.42 22.91 -36.20
C LYS A 316 12.03 22.39 -37.49
N ALA A 317 12.14 23.22 -38.52
CA ALA A 317 12.68 22.84 -39.82
C ALA A 317 14.18 22.57 -39.78
N GLN A 318 14.93 23.20 -38.87
CA GLN A 318 16.39 23.08 -38.75
C GLN A 318 16.80 22.23 -37.53
N LYS A 319 15.85 21.46 -36.98
CA LYS A 319 16.10 20.49 -35.94
C LYS A 319 17.07 19.42 -36.43
N VAL A 320 18.11 19.18 -35.64
CA VAL A 320 19.07 18.11 -35.88
C VAL A 320 18.43 16.77 -35.57
N ASP A 321 18.37 15.88 -36.55
CA ASP A 321 17.98 14.49 -36.32
C ASP A 321 19.22 13.71 -35.84
N PHE A 322 19.28 13.47 -34.54
CA PHE A 322 20.37 12.72 -33.91
C PHE A 322 20.59 11.35 -34.57
N SER A 323 19.52 10.65 -34.99
CA SER A 323 19.63 9.32 -35.62
C SER A 323 20.37 9.35 -36.96
N HIS A 324 20.54 10.54 -37.54
CA HIS A 324 21.20 10.77 -38.81
C HIS A 324 22.60 11.41 -38.68
N LEU A 325 23.06 11.76 -37.47
CA LEU A 325 24.44 12.19 -37.19
C LEU A 325 25.40 10.98 -37.20
N PHE A 326 25.53 10.33 -38.34
CA PHE A 326 26.16 9.03 -38.50
C PHE A 326 27.18 9.02 -39.64
N LEU A 327 28.35 8.42 -39.39
CA LEU A 327 29.38 8.24 -40.41
C LEU A 327 29.11 6.97 -41.23
N ALA A 328 28.71 7.16 -42.48
CA ALA A 328 28.60 6.09 -43.47
C ALA A 328 29.99 5.54 -43.90
N GLN A 329 31.02 6.38 -43.88
CA GLN A 329 32.39 6.11 -44.27
C GLN A 329 33.35 6.64 -43.21
N LYS A 330 34.53 6.02 -43.14
CA LYS A 330 35.61 6.49 -42.25
C LYS A 330 35.98 7.93 -42.62
N HIS A 331 36.00 8.83 -41.64
CA HIS A 331 36.37 10.23 -41.84
C HIS A 331 37.15 10.78 -40.64
N ASN A 332 38.01 11.77 -40.88
CA ASN A 332 38.62 12.56 -39.81
C ASN A 332 37.71 13.73 -39.49
N VAL A 333 37.01 13.67 -38.35
CA VAL A 333 36.05 14.71 -37.98
C VAL A 333 36.79 15.90 -37.39
N ARG A 334 36.51 17.07 -37.95
CA ARG A 334 37.07 18.36 -37.52
C ARG A 334 35.95 19.32 -37.16
N VAL A 335 36.18 20.13 -36.13
CA VAL A 335 35.22 21.11 -35.63
C VAL A 335 35.88 22.48 -35.54
N TRP A 336 35.27 23.49 -36.16
CA TRP A 336 35.71 24.89 -36.12
C TRP A 336 34.77 25.72 -35.26
N PHE A 337 35.32 26.60 -34.43
CA PHE A 337 34.58 27.62 -33.69
C PHE A 337 34.08 28.72 -34.63
N LEU A 338 32.82 29.11 -34.49
CA LEU A 338 32.19 30.11 -35.38
C LEU A 338 31.74 31.36 -34.64
N ASN A 339 31.06 31.24 -33.50
CA ASN A 339 30.58 32.40 -32.73
C ASN A 339 30.25 32.00 -31.29
N GLU A 340 30.26 33.00 -30.41
CA GLU A 340 29.68 32.95 -29.07
C GLU A 340 28.70 34.12 -28.93
N GLY A 341 27.45 33.79 -28.66
CA GLY A 341 26.37 34.69 -28.24
C GLY A 341 26.13 34.69 -26.73
N ALA A 342 26.75 33.76 -25.99
CA ALA A 342 26.48 33.64 -24.56
C ALA A 342 27.28 34.63 -23.70
N ALA A 343 26.77 34.92 -22.50
CA ALA A 343 27.59 35.42 -21.39
C ALA A 343 28.19 34.30 -20.53
N TYR A 344 27.74 33.06 -20.72
CA TYR A 344 28.25 31.88 -20.03
C TYR A 344 29.55 31.38 -20.64
N LYS A 345 30.47 30.94 -19.78
CA LYS A 345 31.69 30.28 -20.24
C LYS A 345 31.40 28.80 -20.48
N ASN A 346 30.76 28.52 -21.61
CA ASN A 346 30.27 27.19 -21.94
C ASN A 346 31.41 26.21 -22.22
N GLN A 347 31.12 24.91 -22.09
CA GLN A 347 31.99 23.84 -22.59
C GLN A 347 31.28 23.08 -23.70
N LEU A 348 32.02 22.77 -24.77
CA LEU A 348 31.52 21.99 -25.89
C LEU A 348 32.23 20.64 -25.94
N ALA A 349 31.47 19.55 -25.95
CA ALA A 349 31.96 18.18 -25.97
C ALA A 349 31.27 17.35 -27.06
N TYR A 350 31.76 16.13 -27.28
CA TYR A 350 31.09 15.13 -28.10
C TYR A 350 31.03 13.76 -27.42
N GLU A 351 30.08 12.96 -27.88
CA GLU A 351 30.02 11.53 -27.64
C GLU A 351 30.03 10.78 -28.99
N SER A 352 30.53 9.55 -28.96
CA SER A 352 30.61 8.67 -30.12
C SER A 352 30.14 7.28 -29.76
N ILE A 353 29.24 6.73 -30.58
CA ILE A 353 28.62 5.42 -30.35
C ILE A 353 28.84 4.56 -31.60
N ARG A 354 29.34 3.34 -31.44
CA ARG A 354 29.44 2.36 -32.53
C ARG A 354 29.18 0.95 -32.01
N GLY A 355 27.96 0.47 -32.21
CA GLY A 355 27.51 -0.78 -31.61
C GLY A 355 27.55 -0.67 -30.08
N ASP A 356 28.32 -1.53 -29.44
CA ASP A 356 28.57 -1.57 -27.99
C ASP A 356 29.68 -0.62 -27.52
N LYS A 357 30.35 0.09 -28.44
CA LYS A 357 31.48 0.97 -28.12
C LYS A 357 31.01 2.39 -27.88
N TYR A 358 31.41 2.93 -26.74
CA TYR A 358 31.19 4.31 -26.34
C TYR A 358 32.53 5.04 -26.21
N GLY A 359 32.54 6.31 -26.61
CA GLY A 359 33.65 7.23 -26.34
C GLY A 359 33.14 8.67 -26.26
N ASN A 360 33.88 9.52 -25.56
CA ASN A 360 33.57 10.94 -25.47
C ASN A 360 34.86 11.77 -25.48
N GLY A 361 34.72 13.07 -25.65
CA GLY A 361 35.85 14.00 -25.61
C GLY A 361 35.41 15.46 -25.58
N MET A 362 36.31 16.30 -25.09
CA MET A 362 36.14 17.75 -25.14
C MET A 362 36.41 18.26 -26.55
N ILE A 363 35.63 19.23 -27.01
CA ILE A 363 35.88 19.98 -28.25
C ILE A 363 36.54 21.31 -27.87
N PHE A 364 35.82 22.11 -27.07
CA PHE A 364 36.33 23.37 -26.53
C PHE A 364 36.04 23.41 -25.02
N GLU A 365 37.12 23.46 -24.23
CA GLU A 365 37.03 23.49 -22.77
C GLU A 365 36.49 24.83 -22.24
N ASN A 366 36.74 25.91 -22.97
CA ASN A 366 36.21 27.25 -22.71
C ASN A 366 35.75 27.85 -24.03
N VAL A 367 34.44 27.85 -24.26
CA VAL A 367 33.82 28.51 -25.42
C VAL A 367 33.67 29.99 -25.08
N SER A 368 34.79 30.72 -25.12
CA SER A 368 34.77 32.17 -24.98
C SER A 368 35.58 32.83 -26.09
N CYS A 369 34.92 33.69 -26.85
CA CYS A 369 35.46 34.36 -28.01
C CYS A 369 36.27 35.58 -27.63
N ASN A 370 37.45 35.73 -28.23
CA ASN A 370 38.29 36.90 -28.01
C ASN A 370 37.76 38.13 -28.78
N SER A 371 37.20 39.11 -28.06
CA SER A 371 36.65 40.34 -28.67
C SER A 371 37.70 41.30 -29.23
N THR A 372 38.97 41.14 -28.89
CA THR A 372 40.03 42.03 -29.41
C THR A 372 40.47 41.63 -30.82
N LYS A 373 40.31 40.34 -31.16
CA LYS A 373 40.71 39.76 -32.44
C LYS A 373 39.53 39.44 -33.36
N ASN A 374 38.33 39.33 -32.79
CA ASN A 374 37.14 38.87 -33.48
C ASN A 374 35.93 39.76 -33.18
N LYS A 375 34.92 39.67 -34.03
CA LYS A 375 33.63 40.33 -33.88
C LYS A 375 32.53 39.30 -33.58
N CYS A 376 32.69 38.56 -32.49
CA CYS A 376 31.63 37.69 -31.99
C CYS A 376 30.50 38.51 -31.36
N GLU A 377 29.31 37.91 -31.27
CA GLU A 377 28.11 38.55 -30.72
C GLU A 377 28.27 38.94 -29.24
N LYS A 378 28.90 38.07 -28.42
CA LYS A 378 29.23 38.34 -27.01
C LYS A 378 30.68 38.05 -26.62
N GLY A 379 31.62 38.32 -27.52
CA GLY A 379 33.04 38.13 -27.21
C GLY A 379 33.51 38.92 -25.97
N GLU A 380 34.41 38.33 -25.19
CA GLU A 380 35.04 38.93 -24.02
C GLU A 380 36.53 39.19 -24.24
N LYS A 381 37.13 40.06 -23.44
CA LYS A 381 38.54 40.48 -23.65
C LYS A 381 39.53 39.34 -23.37
N ASP A 382 39.21 38.50 -22.39
CA ASP A 382 39.96 37.33 -21.97
C ASP A 382 39.52 36.03 -22.67
N GLY A 383 38.67 36.15 -23.70
CA GLY A 383 38.26 35.01 -24.52
C GLY A 383 39.46 34.31 -25.16
N VAL A 384 39.39 32.98 -25.26
CA VAL A 384 40.50 32.10 -25.65
C VAL A 384 40.37 31.57 -27.08
N LEU A 385 39.22 31.74 -27.73
CA LEU A 385 38.97 31.27 -29.09
C LEU A 385 38.92 32.43 -30.08
N ASP A 386 39.59 32.25 -31.22
CA ASP A 386 39.42 33.07 -32.41
C ASP A 386 38.43 32.43 -33.38
N ILE A 387 37.63 33.23 -34.10
CA ILE A 387 36.70 32.71 -35.11
C ILE A 387 37.51 31.97 -36.17
N GLY A 388 37.17 30.69 -36.38
CA GLY A 388 37.86 29.76 -37.27
C GLY A 388 38.90 28.86 -36.59
N ASP A 389 39.19 29.03 -35.30
CA ASP A 389 40.00 28.08 -34.54
C ASP A 389 39.33 26.72 -34.52
N PHE A 390 40.12 25.64 -34.46
CA PHE A 390 39.56 24.31 -34.67
C PHE A 390 40.26 23.21 -33.89
N VAL A 391 39.55 22.09 -33.77
CA VAL A 391 40.07 20.84 -33.22
C VAL A 391 39.86 19.69 -34.19
N ASP A 392 40.88 18.82 -34.27
CA ASP A 392 40.76 17.51 -34.90
C ASP A 392 40.27 16.52 -33.85
N LEU A 393 39.02 16.04 -33.97
CA LEU A 393 38.47 15.01 -33.07
C LEU A 393 39.08 13.64 -33.37
N GLY A 394 39.60 13.47 -34.59
CA GLY A 394 40.29 12.27 -35.05
C GLY A 394 39.47 11.45 -36.05
N SER A 395 40.04 10.32 -36.45
CA SER A 395 39.42 9.44 -37.44
C SER A 395 38.44 8.45 -36.83
N PHE A 396 37.16 8.63 -37.13
CA PHE A 396 36.08 7.72 -36.76
C PHE A 396 35.82 6.73 -37.89
N LYS A 397 35.46 5.48 -37.54
CA LYS A 397 35.14 4.45 -38.54
C LYS A 397 33.70 4.64 -39.04
N SER A 398 33.40 4.07 -40.20
CA SER A 398 32.02 3.83 -40.62
C SER A 398 31.25 3.10 -39.51
N GLY A 399 29.98 3.44 -39.34
CA GLY A 399 29.16 2.90 -38.25
C GLY A 399 29.09 3.77 -37.00
N THR A 400 29.88 4.84 -36.92
CA THR A 400 29.93 5.70 -35.73
C THR A 400 28.86 6.79 -35.80
N GLN A 401 28.01 6.86 -34.78
CA GLN A 401 27.11 7.98 -34.52
C GLN A 401 27.80 8.99 -33.59
N LEU A 402 27.65 10.29 -33.85
CA LEU A 402 28.18 11.37 -33.02
C LEU A 402 27.03 12.18 -32.40
N ASN A 403 27.18 12.52 -31.11
CA ASN A 403 26.36 13.53 -30.44
C ASN A 403 27.26 14.70 -30.04
N PHE A 404 26.73 15.92 -30.09
CA PHE A 404 27.40 17.10 -29.55
C PHE A 404 26.68 17.53 -28.29
N LEU A 405 27.45 17.91 -27.29
CA LEU A 405 26.95 18.29 -25.98
C LEU A 405 27.46 19.68 -25.61
N LEU A 406 26.57 20.54 -25.14
CA LEU A 406 26.92 21.79 -24.49
C LEU A 406 26.69 21.65 -22.99
N LYS A 407 27.70 21.98 -22.17
CA LYS A 407 27.52 22.19 -20.73
C LYS A 407 27.51 23.69 -20.46
N ALA A 408 26.33 24.20 -20.12
CA ALA A 408 26.11 25.61 -19.87
C ALA A 408 27.02 26.12 -18.74
N ASP A 409 27.68 27.26 -18.91
CA ASP A 409 28.62 27.88 -17.95
C ASP A 409 29.66 26.91 -17.33
N GLY A 410 29.98 25.82 -18.03
CA GLY A 410 30.74 24.71 -17.44
C GLY A 410 32.21 25.01 -17.13
N TYR A 411 32.78 26.09 -17.69
CA TYR A 411 34.16 26.53 -17.44
C TYR A 411 34.28 27.56 -16.30
N SER A 412 33.16 28.09 -15.80
CA SER A 412 33.14 29.11 -14.75
C SER A 412 33.72 28.65 -13.40
N ALA A 413 34.27 29.59 -12.62
CA ALA A 413 34.94 29.32 -11.34
C ALA A 413 34.00 28.94 -10.17
N LYS A 414 32.68 28.88 -10.40
CA LYS A 414 31.66 28.46 -9.43
C LYS A 414 31.46 26.94 -9.50
N PRO A 415 30.96 26.27 -8.44
CA PRO A 415 30.82 24.81 -8.44
C PRO A 415 30.04 24.33 -9.67
N GLN A 416 30.75 23.55 -10.50
CA GLN A 416 30.36 23.12 -11.85
C GLN A 416 29.10 22.26 -11.82
N ASN A 417 27.96 22.77 -12.29
CA ASN A 417 26.71 22.02 -12.50
C ASN A 417 25.76 22.78 -13.46
N GLY A 418 26.26 23.21 -14.61
CA GLY A 418 25.38 23.66 -15.68
C GLY A 418 24.61 22.51 -16.31
N ASP A 419 23.43 22.83 -16.83
CA ASP A 419 22.63 21.90 -17.62
C ASP A 419 23.43 21.42 -18.84
N ILE A 420 23.26 20.13 -19.18
CA ILE A 420 23.89 19.52 -20.35
C ILE A 420 22.84 19.32 -21.44
N TYR A 421 23.04 20.00 -22.56
CA TYR A 421 22.17 19.95 -23.72
C TYR A 421 22.80 19.18 -24.86
N GLY A 422 21.96 18.53 -25.67
CA GLY A 422 22.38 17.77 -26.84
C GLY A 422 21.30 17.70 -27.90
N ALA A 423 21.52 16.82 -28.89
CA ALA A 423 20.69 16.75 -30.09
C ALA A 423 19.29 16.15 -29.87
N ASP A 424 19.08 15.30 -28.85
CA ASP A 424 17.77 14.74 -28.51
C ASP A 424 17.07 15.61 -27.44
N PRO A 425 16.00 16.36 -27.80
CA PRO A 425 15.27 17.19 -26.85
C PRO A 425 14.72 16.40 -25.67
N THR A 426 14.36 15.13 -25.87
CA THR A 426 13.76 14.31 -24.81
C THR A 426 14.76 13.97 -23.70
N LEU A 427 16.06 14.13 -23.95
CA LEU A 427 17.14 13.92 -22.99
C LEU A 427 17.68 15.22 -22.40
N ASN A 428 17.24 16.39 -22.91
CA ASN A 428 17.59 17.68 -22.34
C ASN A 428 16.84 17.93 -21.01
N PRO A 429 17.41 18.67 -20.04
CA PRO A 429 16.84 18.85 -18.70
C PRO A 429 15.44 19.47 -18.63
N ASP A 430 14.98 20.13 -19.69
CA ASP A 430 13.66 20.75 -19.82
C ASP A 430 12.79 20.14 -20.95
N GLY A 431 13.30 19.11 -21.64
CA GLY A 431 12.59 18.47 -22.75
C GLY A 431 12.56 19.29 -24.04
N LEU A 432 13.28 20.43 -24.10
CA LEU A 432 13.26 21.34 -25.24
C LEU A 432 14.44 21.11 -26.18
N GLN A 433 14.31 21.64 -27.39
CA GLN A 433 15.40 21.66 -28.34
C GLN A 433 16.39 22.75 -27.93
N HIS A 434 17.67 22.38 -27.87
CA HIS A 434 18.77 23.30 -27.59
C HIS A 434 19.85 23.28 -28.65
N LEU A 435 19.79 22.34 -29.60
CA LEU A 435 20.73 22.25 -30.72
C LEU A 435 19.98 22.43 -32.04
N MET A 436 20.51 23.30 -32.86
CA MET A 436 20.10 23.56 -34.23
C MET A 436 21.25 23.21 -35.18
N GLY A 437 20.92 22.88 -36.42
CA GLY A 437 21.92 22.67 -37.45
C GLY A 437 21.48 23.22 -38.78
N TRP A 438 22.45 23.44 -39.68
CA TRP A 438 22.26 23.89 -41.05
C TRP A 438 23.29 23.20 -41.94
N LYS A 439 22.84 22.52 -42.99
CA LYS A 439 23.74 21.93 -43.99
C LYS A 439 24.16 23.00 -44.98
N ILE A 440 25.46 23.29 -45.04
CA ILE A 440 26.05 24.29 -45.95
C ILE A 440 27.13 23.62 -46.77
N GLY A 441 26.81 23.32 -48.04
CA GLY A 441 27.69 22.54 -48.91
C GLY A 441 27.98 21.15 -48.31
N ASN A 442 29.27 20.89 -48.02
CA ASN A 442 29.75 19.64 -47.43
C ASN A 442 29.97 19.73 -45.91
N TYR A 443 29.45 20.78 -45.25
CA TYR A 443 29.63 21.01 -43.82
C TYR A 443 28.29 21.07 -43.10
N LEU A 444 28.33 20.79 -41.80
CA LEU A 444 27.22 20.98 -40.89
C LEU A 444 27.56 22.10 -39.92
N MET A 445 26.90 23.25 -40.06
CA MET A 445 26.94 24.32 -39.08
C MET A 445 25.93 24.00 -37.99
N MET A 446 26.28 24.23 -36.73
CA MET A 446 25.40 23.98 -35.58
C MET A 446 25.47 25.13 -34.59
N GLY A 447 24.38 25.28 -33.85
CA GLY A 447 24.18 26.32 -32.85
C GLY A 447 23.46 25.80 -31.63
N PHE A 448 23.97 26.13 -30.45
CA PHE A 448 23.29 25.86 -29.19
C PHE A 448 22.59 27.10 -28.63
N GLU A 449 21.49 26.85 -27.93
CA GLU A 449 20.91 27.71 -26.90
C GLU A 449 21.31 27.14 -25.53
N ASP A 450 21.86 27.95 -24.62
CA ASP A 450 22.45 27.48 -23.36
C ASP A 450 21.57 27.68 -22.12
N LEU A 451 20.44 28.39 -22.26
CA LEU A 451 19.55 28.70 -21.14
C LEU A 451 18.34 27.77 -21.07
N ARG A 452 18.12 27.24 -19.87
CA ARG A 452 16.95 26.38 -19.58
C ARG A 452 15.64 27.11 -19.88
N ASN A 453 14.66 26.36 -20.38
CA ASN A 453 13.38 26.81 -20.93
C ASN A 453 13.50 27.48 -22.30
N GLY A 454 14.62 27.24 -23.00
CA GLY A 454 14.88 27.66 -24.38
C GLY A 454 15.23 29.14 -24.54
N GLY A 455 15.78 29.78 -23.50
CA GLY A 455 16.28 31.16 -23.50
C GLY A 455 15.59 32.16 -24.44
N ASP A 456 16.38 32.82 -25.28
CA ASP A 456 15.89 33.78 -26.27
C ASP A 456 15.66 33.17 -27.66
N LYS A 457 16.03 31.90 -27.85
CA LYS A 457 15.75 31.07 -29.03
C LYS A 457 16.49 31.55 -30.26
N ASP A 458 17.63 32.22 -30.09
CA ASP A 458 18.48 32.60 -31.19
C ASP A 458 19.53 31.50 -31.53
N TYR A 459 19.75 30.53 -30.62
CA TYR A 459 20.64 29.38 -30.78
C TYR A 459 22.07 29.77 -31.22
N ASN A 460 22.52 31.00 -30.94
CA ASN A 460 23.84 31.47 -31.33
C ASN A 460 24.85 31.51 -30.15
N ASP A 461 24.44 31.05 -28.96
CA ASP A 461 25.23 31.02 -27.73
C ASP A 461 26.56 30.27 -27.92
N THR A 462 26.52 29.18 -28.66
CA THR A 462 27.71 28.45 -29.11
C THR A 462 27.50 27.93 -30.52
N MET A 463 28.18 28.56 -31.47
CA MET A 463 28.11 28.21 -32.89
C MET A 463 29.42 27.57 -33.35
N PHE A 464 29.31 26.47 -34.10
CA PHE A 464 30.45 25.74 -34.62
C PHE A 464 30.13 25.07 -35.96
N VAL A 465 31.17 24.72 -36.71
CA VAL A 465 31.06 24.02 -37.99
C VAL A 465 31.74 22.68 -37.88
N VAL A 466 31.14 21.64 -38.47
CA VAL A 466 31.67 20.27 -38.44
C VAL A 466 31.85 19.74 -39.85
N ASP A 467 33.02 19.18 -40.11
CA ASP A 467 33.30 18.38 -41.29
C ASP A 467 33.11 16.90 -40.96
N PHE A 468 31.97 16.37 -41.42
CA PHE A 468 31.65 14.96 -41.36
C PHE A 468 32.15 14.19 -42.57
N GLY A 469 32.63 14.86 -43.62
CA GLY A 469 32.91 14.30 -44.92
C GLY A 469 31.67 14.30 -45.81
N LYS A 470 31.83 14.71 -47.08
CA LYS A 470 30.72 14.88 -48.04
C LYS A 470 29.79 13.66 -48.16
N ASP A 471 30.35 12.46 -48.06
CA ASP A 471 29.62 11.18 -48.26
C ASP A 471 28.92 10.70 -46.97
N ASN A 472 29.15 11.40 -45.85
CA ASN A 472 28.53 11.12 -44.54
C ASN A 472 27.35 12.05 -44.23
N LEU A 473 27.32 13.27 -44.78
CA LEU A 473 26.23 14.22 -44.57
C LEU A 473 25.03 13.92 -45.48
N LYS A 474 24.07 13.16 -44.97
CA LYS A 474 22.77 12.99 -45.64
C LYS A 474 21.95 14.27 -45.51
N ALA A 475 21.27 14.68 -46.58
CA ALA A 475 20.36 15.84 -46.58
C ALA A 475 19.19 15.72 -45.57
N SER A 476 18.97 14.53 -45.02
CA SER A 476 17.95 14.26 -43.99
C SER A 476 18.45 14.48 -42.54
N ALA A 477 19.74 14.76 -42.32
CA ALA A 477 20.25 15.04 -40.97
C ALA A 477 19.80 16.41 -40.45
N VAL A 478 19.71 17.36 -41.37
CA VAL A 478 19.09 18.68 -41.23
C VAL A 478 18.58 19.09 -42.63
N PRO A 479 17.31 19.48 -42.78
CA PRO A 479 16.80 20.05 -44.03
C PRO A 479 17.61 21.26 -44.49
N GLU A 480 18.00 21.30 -45.77
CA GLU A 480 18.68 22.49 -46.32
C GLU A 480 17.79 23.72 -46.13
N PRO A 481 18.32 24.85 -45.62
CA PRO A 481 17.51 26.04 -45.45
C PRO A 481 16.93 26.43 -46.82
N SER A 482 15.60 26.53 -46.89
CA SER A 482 14.91 27.02 -48.09
C SER A 482 15.59 28.31 -48.53
N ALA A 483 15.97 28.42 -49.80
CA ALA A 483 16.74 29.53 -50.36
C ALA A 483 16.10 30.94 -50.21
N THR A 484 14.97 31.04 -49.51
CA THR A 484 14.41 32.25 -48.92
C THR A 484 15.09 32.61 -47.59
N LEU A 485 16.41 32.78 -47.58
CA LEU A 485 17.10 33.51 -46.52
C LEU A 485 17.32 34.96 -46.98
N PRO A 486 16.40 35.90 -46.72
CA PRO A 486 16.82 37.23 -46.38
C PRO A 486 17.07 37.24 -44.87
N ILE A 487 18.29 36.88 -44.44
CA ILE A 487 18.83 37.50 -43.22
C ILE A 487 19.20 38.94 -43.65
N LEU A 488 18.19 39.75 -43.99
CA LEU A 488 18.34 41.13 -44.42
C LEU A 488 18.23 42.03 -43.20
N GLY A 489 19.31 42.07 -42.43
CA GLY A 489 19.69 43.29 -41.75
C GLY A 489 20.30 44.25 -42.76
N LEU A 490 19.50 44.94 -43.58
CA LEU A 490 19.94 46.09 -44.39
C LEU A 490 18.85 47.15 -44.46
N GLY A 491 19.24 48.38 -44.11
CA GLY A 491 18.35 49.50 -43.84
C GLY A 491 17.73 50.14 -45.07
N ALA A 492 16.52 50.65 -44.87
CA ALA A 492 15.84 51.56 -45.79
C ALA A 492 16.47 52.97 -45.70
N LEU A 493 17.64 53.13 -46.32
CA LEU A 493 18.14 54.45 -46.75
C LEU A 493 17.90 54.57 -48.25
N GLY A 494 16.84 55.30 -48.62
CA GLY A 494 16.67 55.75 -50.00
C GLY A 494 15.22 55.98 -50.40
N MET A 495 14.65 57.13 -50.03
CA MET A 495 13.87 57.99 -50.94
C MET A 495 13.40 59.25 -50.21
N LEU A 496 14.35 60.14 -49.92
CA LEU A 496 14.10 61.56 -49.67
C LEU A 496 14.43 62.32 -50.96
N LYS A 497 13.46 62.44 -51.88
CA LYS A 497 13.31 63.59 -52.80
C LYS A 497 12.13 63.37 -53.74
N LEU A 498 10.97 63.96 -53.42
CA LEU A 498 10.19 64.71 -54.40
C LEU A 498 9.29 65.77 -53.71
N ARG A 499 9.94 66.93 -53.60
CA ARG A 499 9.48 68.31 -53.55
C ARG A 499 8.02 68.58 -54.01
N ARG A 500 7.23 69.15 -53.08
CA ARG A 500 6.29 70.30 -53.19
C ARG A 500 5.54 70.54 -54.54
N ARG A 501 4.19 70.66 -54.50
CA ARG A 501 3.44 71.94 -54.39
C ARG A 501 1.90 71.80 -54.56
N ARG A 502 1.17 72.64 -53.79
CA ARG A 502 -0.17 73.22 -54.00
C ARG A 502 -1.37 72.27 -53.75
N ARG A 503 -2.42 72.63 -53.02
CA ARG A 503 -2.91 73.90 -52.44
C ARG A 503 -3.27 73.71 -50.97
#